data_AF-A0A1X0HSW6-F1
#
_entry.id   AF-A0A1X0HSW6-F1
#
_cell.length_a   1.000
_cell.length_b   1.000
_cell.length_c   1.000
_cell.angle_alpha   90.00
_cell.angle_beta   90.00
_cell.angle_gamma   90.00
#
_symmetry.space_group_name_H-M   'P 1'
#
loop_
_entity.id
_entity.type
_entity.pdbx_description
1 polymer ?
#
loop_
_entity_poly.entity_id
_entity_poly.type
_entity_poly.pdbx_seq_one_letter_code
_entity_poly.pdbx_strand_id
1 'polypeptide(L)'
;RVVFNDREIGALAALNRQLEARSKRLKNPHQPDSLAWAAWVIGRLGGWDGYLSSKPPGPITFKNGLEYFHAVAVGWDLRDMC
;
A
#
# COMPACT_ATOMS: atom_id res chain seq x y z
N ARG A 1 -7.66 -3.89 16.81
CA ARG A 1 -6.67 -3.85 15.71
C ARG A 1 -7.33 -4.46 14.48
N VAL A 2 -8.07 -3.71 13.67
CA VAL A 2 -8.83 -4.31 12.55
C VAL A 2 -9.17 -3.24 11.50
N VAL A 3 -8.37 -3.11 10.45
CA VAL A 3 -8.82 -2.42 9.20
C VAL A 3 -8.53 -3.31 8.01
N PHE A 4 -7.43 -4.06 8.06
CA PHE A 4 -7.03 -5.04 7.06
C PHE A 4 -6.93 -6.44 7.69
N ASN A 5 -7.36 -7.45 6.97
CA ASN A 5 -7.18 -8.86 7.30
C ASN A 5 -5.72 -9.31 7.08
N ASP A 6 -5.30 -10.44 7.66
CA ASP A 6 -3.94 -10.98 7.49
C ASP A 6 -3.57 -11.21 6.01
N ARG A 7 -4.54 -11.58 5.17
CA ARG A 7 -4.34 -11.71 3.71
C ARG A 7 -4.06 -10.36 3.04
N GLU A 8 -4.81 -9.34 3.42
CA GLU A 8 -4.64 -7.97 2.93
C GLU A 8 -3.32 -7.36 3.39
N ILE A 9 -2.89 -7.67 4.62
CA ILE A 9 -1.56 -7.34 5.15
C ILE A 9 -0.48 -8.01 4.29
N GLY A 10 -0.65 -9.29 3.94
CA GLY A 10 0.25 -10.00 3.03
C GLY A 10 0.35 -9.35 1.65
N ALA A 11 -0.78 -8.95 1.07
CA ALA A 11 -0.84 -8.23 -0.19
C ALA A 11 -0.14 -6.85 -0.09
N LEU A 12 -0.41 -6.09 0.98
CA LEU A 12 0.26 -4.82 1.27
C LEU A 12 1.78 -4.99 1.42
N ALA A 13 2.24 -6.07 2.06
CA ALA A 13 3.66 -6.34 2.25
C ALA A 13 4.35 -6.64 0.93
N ALA A 14 3.72 -7.41 0.06
CA ALA A 14 4.20 -7.67 -1.29
C ALA A 14 4.24 -6.40 -2.15
N LEU A 15 3.20 -5.56 -2.06
CA LEU A 15 3.13 -4.27 -2.74
C LEU A 15 4.22 -3.31 -2.23
N ASN A 16 4.43 -3.22 -0.91
CA ASN A 16 5.49 -2.42 -0.32
C ASN A 16 6.86 -2.85 -0.84
N ARG A 17 7.16 -4.17 -0.87
CA ARG A 17 8.42 -4.68 -1.42
C ARG A 17 8.61 -4.33 -2.90
N GLN A 18 7.56 -4.41 -3.72
CA GLN A 18 7.63 -4.01 -5.12
C GLN A 18 7.88 -2.51 -5.29
N LEU A 19 7.23 -1.68 -4.47
CA LEU A 19 7.42 -0.23 -4.48
C LEU A 19 8.83 0.17 -4.04
N GLU A 20 9.37 -0.48 -3.00
CA GLU A 20 10.76 -0.29 -2.54
C GLU A 20 11.78 -0.76 -3.59
N ALA A 21 11.51 -1.85 -4.30
CA ALA A 21 12.36 -2.32 -5.39
C ALA A 21 12.38 -1.33 -6.57
N ARG A 22 11.22 -0.72 -6.89
CA ARG A 22 11.08 0.27 -7.96
C ARG A 22 11.68 1.62 -7.58
N SER A 23 11.63 1.99 -6.31
CA SER A 23 12.18 3.24 -5.79
C SER A 23 13.19 2.98 -4.68
N LYS A 24 14.43 2.63 -5.07
CA LYS A 24 15.55 2.37 -4.15
C LYS A 24 15.81 3.50 -3.13
N ARG A 25 15.33 4.71 -3.40
CA ARG A 25 15.48 5.91 -2.54
C ARG A 25 14.35 6.10 -1.53
N LEU A 26 13.19 5.47 -1.73
CA LEU A 26 11.99 5.68 -0.91
C LEU A 26 11.67 4.38 -0.18
N LYS A 27 12.19 4.25 1.04
CA LYS A 27 11.81 3.21 1.98
C LYS A 27 10.70 3.73 2.88
N ASN A 28 9.77 2.86 3.22
CA ASN A 28 8.70 3.20 4.15
C ASN A 28 9.31 3.36 5.56
N PRO A 29 9.21 4.54 6.20
CA PRO A 29 9.76 4.75 7.55
C PRO A 29 8.81 4.28 8.66
N HIS A 30 7.59 3.85 8.30
CA HIS A 30 6.60 3.40 9.26
C HIS A 30 6.78 1.93 9.61
N GLN A 31 6.40 1.57 10.83
CA GLN A 31 6.45 0.19 11.30
C GLN A 31 5.54 -0.69 10.42
N PRO A 32 6.00 -1.90 10.02
CA PRO A 32 5.16 -2.86 9.31
C PRO A 32 3.91 -3.16 10.13
N ASP A 33 2.79 -3.46 9.46
CA ASP A 33 1.48 -3.75 10.08
C ASP A 33 0.80 -2.57 10.80
N SER A 34 1.31 -1.35 10.63
CA SER A 34 0.66 -0.14 11.13
C SER A 34 -0.25 0.50 10.08
N LEU A 35 -1.29 1.20 10.53
CA LEU A 35 -2.19 1.93 9.62
C LEU A 35 -1.44 2.98 8.80
N ALA A 36 -0.46 3.67 9.40
CA ALA A 36 0.40 4.63 8.70
C ALA A 36 1.23 3.97 7.59
N TRP A 37 1.68 2.72 7.80
CA TRP A 37 2.40 1.97 6.79
C TRP A 37 1.49 1.60 5.62
N ALA A 38 0.29 1.10 5.88
CA ALA A 38 -0.70 0.81 4.85
C ALA A 38 -1.12 2.08 4.09
N ALA A 39 -1.37 3.17 4.81
CA ALA A 39 -1.68 4.48 4.25
C ALA A 39 -0.58 4.98 3.29
N TRP A 40 0.69 4.80 3.65
CA TRP A 40 1.82 5.14 2.79
C TRP A 40 1.83 4.31 1.50
N VAL A 41 1.64 2.98 1.60
CA VAL A 41 1.58 2.08 0.45
C VAL A 41 0.42 2.44 -0.48
N ILE A 42 -0.78 2.65 0.07
CA ILE A 42 -1.99 3.02 -0.68
C ILE A 42 -1.81 4.37 -1.37
N GLY A 43 -1.25 5.36 -0.69
CA GLY A 43 -0.93 6.66 -1.29
C GLY A 43 0.01 6.53 -2.49
N ARG A 44 1.05 5.68 -2.39
CA ARG A 44 1.98 5.40 -3.49
C ARG A 44 1.30 4.74 -4.69
N LEU A 45 0.38 3.79 -4.45
CA LEU A 45 -0.43 3.18 -5.52
C LEU A 45 -1.31 4.22 -6.23
N GLY A 46 -1.82 5.19 -5.47
CA GLY A 46 -2.61 6.30 -6.00
C GLY A 46 -1.82 7.34 -6.82
N GLY A 47 -0.49 7.20 -6.96
CA GLY A 47 0.36 8.12 -7.69
C GLY A 47 1.03 9.21 -6.83
N TRP A 48 1.08 9.05 -5.51
CA TRP A 48 1.81 9.96 -4.63
C TRP A 48 3.32 9.73 -4.69
N ASP A 49 4.12 10.78 -4.56
CA ASP A 49 5.59 10.75 -4.70
C ASP A 49 6.32 10.11 -3.50
N GLY A 50 5.65 9.91 -2.36
CA GLY A 50 6.17 9.09 -1.25
C GLY A 50 7.05 9.81 -0.24
N TYR A 51 7.43 11.06 -0.50
CA TYR A 51 8.20 11.86 0.45
C TYR A 51 7.31 12.35 1.59
N LEU A 52 7.71 12.10 2.83
CA LEU A 52 7.05 12.70 4.01
C LEU A 52 7.08 14.23 3.99
N SER A 53 8.08 14.81 3.31
CA SER A 53 8.23 16.26 3.17
C SER A 53 7.35 16.86 2.07
N SER A 54 6.76 16.02 1.20
CA SER A 54 5.81 16.46 0.17
C SER A 54 4.40 16.53 0.75
N LYS A 55 3.53 17.31 0.08
CA LYS A 55 2.12 17.43 0.46
C LYS A 55 1.51 16.04 0.68
N PRO A 56 0.75 15.84 1.78
CA PRO A 56 0.10 14.57 2.03
C PRO A 56 -0.79 14.20 0.83
N PRO A 57 -0.93 12.89 0.54
CA PRO A 57 -1.76 12.44 -0.56
C PRO A 57 -3.18 12.99 -0.40
N GLY A 58 -3.69 13.60 -1.48
CA GLY A 58 -5.04 14.15 -1.47
C GLY A 58 -6.11 13.04 -1.42
N PRO A 59 -7.37 13.39 -1.12
CA PRO A 59 -8.47 12.42 -1.03
C PRO A 59 -8.66 11.59 -2.31
N ILE A 60 -8.43 12.21 -3.48
CA ILE A 60 -8.55 11.55 -4.80
C ILE A 60 -7.44 10.52 -5.00
N THR A 61 -6.20 10.89 -4.67
CA THR A 61 -5.04 9.97 -4.72
C THR A 61 -5.29 8.76 -3.82
N PHE A 62 -5.81 9.00 -2.62
CA PHE A 62 -6.16 7.93 -1.69
C PHE A 62 -7.27 7.02 -2.21
N LYS A 63 -8.33 7.59 -2.78
CA LYS A 63 -9.41 6.82 -3.40
C LYS A 63 -8.86 5.92 -4.51
N ASN A 64 -8.08 6.47 -5.44
CA ASN A 64 -7.51 5.69 -6.55
C ASN A 64 -6.58 4.58 -6.04
N GLY A 65 -5.78 4.88 -5.01
CA GLY A 65 -4.93 3.88 -4.35
C GLY A 65 -5.73 2.76 -3.70
N LEU A 66 -6.86 3.08 -3.05
CA LEU A 66 -7.75 2.09 -2.44
C LEU A 66 -8.44 1.22 -3.47
N GLU A 67 -8.94 1.79 -4.57
CA GLU A 67 -9.56 1.01 -5.65
C GLU A 67 -8.57 0.02 -6.26
N TYR A 68 -7.33 0.48 -6.50
CA TYR A 68 -6.26 -0.38 -6.98
C TYR A 68 -5.90 -1.48 -5.97
N PHE A 69 -5.84 -1.12 -4.68
CA PHE A 69 -5.59 -2.05 -3.60
C PHE A 69 -6.67 -3.14 -3.52
N HIS A 70 -7.94 -2.78 -3.61
CA HIS A 70 -9.05 -3.75 -3.62
C HIS A 70 -8.95 -4.71 -4.80
N ALA A 71 -8.62 -4.22 -6.00
CA ALA A 71 -8.42 -5.08 -7.17
C ALA A 71 -7.26 -6.07 -6.95
N VAL A 72 -6.14 -5.62 -6.36
CA VAL A 72 -5.02 -6.51 -6.02
C VAL A 72 -5.39 -7.48 -4.91
N ALA A 73 -6.13 -7.06 -3.89
CA ALA A 73 -6.56 -7.92 -2.79
C ALA A 73 -7.45 -9.07 -3.29
N VAL A 74 -8.36 -8.81 -4.23
CA VAL A 74 -9.14 -9.85 -4.91
C VAL A 74 -8.24 -10.80 -5.68
N GLY A 75 -7.27 -10.28 -6.46
CA GLY A 75 -6.30 -11.13 -7.16
C GLY A 75 -5.40 -11.95 -6.21
N TRP A 76 -5.09 -11.42 -5.04
CA TRP A 76 -4.30 -12.09 -4.01
C TRP A 76 -5.08 -13.23 -3.34
N ASP A 77 -6.37 -13.04 -3.11
CA ASP A 77 -7.27 -14.07 -2.59
C ASP A 77 -7.41 -15.25 -3.59
N LEU A 78 -7.55 -14.93 -4.88
CA LEU A 78 -7.61 -15.95 -5.94
C LEU A 78 -6.32 -16.76 -6.06
N ARG A 79 -5.16 -16.18 -5.76
CA ARG A 79 -3.87 -16.87 -5.80
C ARG A 79 -3.76 -17.98 -4.75
N ASP A 80 -4.42 -17.82 -3.59
CA ASP A 80 -4.39 -18.78 -2.48
C ASP A 80 -5.33 -19.99 -2.71
N MET A 81 -6.20 -19.93 -3.73
CA MET A 81 -7.14 -21.02 -4.06
C MET A 81 -6.56 -22.12 -4.97
N CYS A 82 -5.31 -22.00 -5.45
CA CYS A 82 -4.62 -23.02 -6.25
C CYS A 82 -3.48 -23.65 -5.46
#